data_AF-A0A2V8C5V5-F1
#
_entry.id   AF-A0A2V8C5V5-F1
#
_cell.length_a   1.000
_cell.length_b   1.000
_cell.length_c   1.000
_cell.angle_alpha   90.00
_cell.angle_beta   90.00
_cell.angle_gamma   90.00
#
_symmetry.space_group_name_H-M   'P 1'
#
loop_
_entity.id
_entity.type
_entity.pdbx_description
1 polymer ?
#
loop_
_entity_poly.entity_id
_entity_poly.type
_entity_poly.pdbx_seq_one_letter_code
_entity_poly.pdbx_strand_id
1 'polypeptide(L)'
;RPDLDRVLAATDFVIDVTTGALIESDIFFNSAFAWSTAGEASRFDLQSIALHEIGHFSGLGHSALGETELREGGGRRVIAAQAVMFPIAYAAGSTEGRTLKADDIAGITDIYPTSDVNATLGSISGRVTKDGQPVLGAHVVAFDPSDGSMVGGFTLNNQGSFSIGSLSPGPHIVRVEPLDDADTDSFFSATARVELNFRVMFVDRVIVVPRGGDSGSVAIAVIGK
;
A
#
# COMPACT_ATOMS: atom_id res chain seq x y z
N ARG A 1 -11.00 16.73 19.78
CA ARG A 1 -9.68 16.08 19.77
C ARG A 1 -8.87 16.83 18.71
N PRO A 2 -7.95 17.75 19.07
CA PRO A 2 -7.19 18.61 18.14
C PRO A 2 -6.39 17.84 17.07
N ASP A 3 -6.23 16.54 17.29
CA ASP A 3 -5.63 15.51 16.44
C ASP A 3 -6.47 15.11 15.21
N LEU A 4 -7.74 15.54 15.11
CA LEU A 4 -8.64 15.14 14.00
C LEU A 4 -8.87 16.22 12.93
N ASP A 5 -8.23 17.38 13.03
CA ASP A 5 -8.50 18.53 12.13
C ASP A 5 -8.17 18.25 10.65
N ARG A 6 -7.42 17.17 10.37
CA ARG A 6 -7.07 16.71 9.01
C ARG A 6 -7.50 15.28 8.69
N VAL A 7 -8.14 14.60 9.64
CA VAL A 7 -8.58 13.21 9.49
C VAL A 7 -10.00 13.20 8.94
N LEU A 8 -10.15 12.73 7.70
CA LEU A 8 -11.44 12.65 7.01
C LEU A 8 -12.33 11.55 7.60
N ALA A 9 -11.76 10.38 7.78
CA ALA A 9 -12.39 9.23 8.40
C ALA A 9 -11.30 8.37 9.06
N ALA A 10 -11.74 7.40 9.86
CA ALA A 10 -10.86 6.41 10.46
C ALA A 10 -11.63 5.11 10.68
N THR A 11 -10.92 4.00 10.55
CA THR A 11 -11.42 2.68 10.94
C THR A 11 -10.67 2.18 12.16
N ASP A 12 -11.41 1.93 13.24
CA ASP A 12 -10.90 1.23 14.41
C ASP A 12 -11.25 -0.26 14.28
N PHE A 13 -10.40 -1.13 14.83
CA PHE A 13 -10.67 -2.57 14.86
C PHE A 13 -10.10 -3.23 16.11
N VAL A 14 -10.72 -4.34 16.48
CA VAL A 14 -10.27 -5.21 17.57
C VAL A 14 -9.85 -6.53 16.95
N ILE A 15 -8.61 -6.94 17.24
CA ILE A 15 -8.08 -8.24 16.83
C ILE A 15 -7.91 -9.17 18.03
N ASP A 16 -8.20 -10.45 17.82
CA ASP A 16 -7.67 -11.50 18.66
C ASP A 16 -6.17 -11.62 18.38
N VAL A 17 -5.34 -11.15 19.30
CA VAL A 17 -3.88 -11.17 19.15
C VAL A 17 -3.27 -12.59 19.14
N THR A 18 -4.05 -13.62 19.50
CA THR A 18 -3.61 -15.01 19.47
C THR A 18 -3.90 -15.67 18.13
N THR A 19 -5.08 -15.42 17.56
CA THR A 19 -5.52 -16.05 16.30
C THR A 19 -5.33 -15.16 15.08
N GLY A 20 -5.15 -13.85 15.28
CA GLY A 20 -5.12 -12.85 14.22
C GLY A 20 -6.51 -12.50 13.67
N ALA A 21 -7.59 -13.04 14.24
CA ALA A 21 -8.95 -12.79 13.75
C ALA A 21 -9.42 -11.37 14.08
N LEU A 22 -10.05 -10.70 13.10
CA LEU A 22 -10.81 -9.47 13.34
C LEU A 22 -12.10 -9.82 14.10
N ILE A 23 -12.27 -9.22 15.28
CA ILE A 23 -13.43 -9.42 16.16
C ILE A 23 -14.49 -8.33 15.88
N GLU A 24 -14.04 -7.09 15.74
CA GLU A 24 -14.87 -5.91 15.55
C GLU A 24 -14.13 -4.93 14.65
N SER A 25 -14.90 -4.15 13.87
CA SER A 25 -14.38 -2.99 13.17
C SER A 25 -15.47 -1.94 13.03
N ASP A 26 -15.11 -0.67 13.24
CA ASP A 26 -16.00 0.48 13.19
C ASP A 26 -15.41 1.56 12.30
N ILE A 27 -16.25 2.12 11.43
CA ILE A 27 -15.87 3.24 10.56
C ILE A 27 -16.46 4.53 11.12
N PHE A 28 -15.60 5.51 11.37
CA PHE A 28 -15.97 6.87 11.75
C PHE A 28 -15.74 7.85 10.60
N PHE A 29 -16.75 8.64 10.25
CA PHE A 29 -16.62 9.78 9.35
C PHE A 29 -16.64 11.10 10.12
N ASN A 30 -15.68 11.98 9.84
CA ASN A 30 -15.57 13.24 10.54
C ASN A 30 -16.61 14.25 10.03
N SER A 31 -17.58 14.57 10.90
CA SER A 31 -18.66 15.52 10.61
C SER A 31 -18.23 16.98 10.44
N ALA A 32 -16.97 17.32 10.74
CA ALA A 32 -16.42 18.65 10.47
C ALA A 32 -16.21 18.92 8.97
N PHE A 33 -16.16 17.88 8.14
CA PHE A 33 -15.98 17.99 6.69
C PHE A 33 -17.31 17.97 5.96
N ALA A 34 -17.36 18.68 4.82
CA ALA A 34 -18.49 18.65 3.92
C ALA A 34 -18.38 17.44 2.98
N TRP A 35 -19.38 16.58 3.00
CA TRP A 35 -19.44 15.33 2.24
C TRP A 35 -20.37 15.45 1.03
N SER A 36 -20.04 14.74 -0.05
CA SER A 36 -20.89 14.55 -1.23
C SER A 36 -20.70 13.15 -1.80
N THR A 37 -21.68 12.66 -2.55
CA THR A 37 -21.57 11.48 -3.41
C THR A 37 -21.68 11.84 -4.89
N ALA A 38 -21.72 13.12 -5.23
CA ALA A 38 -21.89 13.65 -6.58
C ALA A 38 -20.61 14.25 -7.19
N GLY A 39 -19.48 14.27 -6.47
CA GLY A 39 -18.23 14.88 -6.96
C GLY A 39 -18.25 16.41 -6.95
N GLU A 40 -18.94 17.03 -5.97
CA GLU A 40 -19.00 18.48 -5.85
C GLU A 40 -17.64 19.09 -5.49
N ALA A 41 -17.20 20.12 -6.22
CA ALA A 41 -15.86 20.72 -6.12
C ALA A 41 -15.39 21.12 -4.70
N SER A 42 -16.30 21.45 -3.79
CA SER A 42 -15.98 21.91 -2.42
C SER A 42 -16.26 20.87 -1.34
N ARG A 43 -16.56 19.62 -1.72
CA ARG A 43 -16.91 18.55 -0.79
C ARG A 43 -16.03 17.34 -1.03
N PHE A 44 -15.69 16.65 0.06
CA PHE A 44 -15.01 15.36 -0.03
C PHE A 44 -15.98 14.29 -0.50
N ASP A 45 -15.47 13.40 -1.34
CA ASP A 45 -16.26 12.32 -1.90
C ASP A 45 -16.42 11.19 -0.88
N LEU A 46 -17.63 11.05 -0.34
CA LEU A 46 -17.93 10.06 0.69
C LEU A 46 -17.69 8.63 0.17
N GLN A 47 -17.96 8.37 -1.10
CA GLN A 47 -17.78 7.03 -1.67
C GLN A 47 -16.29 6.64 -1.73
N SER A 48 -15.42 7.56 -2.14
CA SER A 48 -13.97 7.32 -2.19
C SER A 48 -13.41 7.06 -0.78
N ILE A 49 -13.76 7.90 0.19
CA ILE A 49 -13.27 7.74 1.57
C ILE A 49 -13.86 6.47 2.20
N ALA A 50 -15.15 6.19 2.02
CA ALA A 50 -15.74 4.96 2.52
C ALA A 50 -15.08 3.71 1.92
N LEU A 51 -14.69 3.73 0.65
CA LEU A 51 -14.00 2.58 0.03
C LEU A 51 -12.65 2.31 0.69
N HIS A 52 -11.89 3.36 1.03
CA HIS A 52 -10.64 3.27 1.78
C HIS A 52 -10.87 2.70 3.18
N GLU A 53 -11.82 3.27 3.93
CA GLU A 53 -12.11 2.80 5.29
C GLU A 53 -12.65 1.37 5.31
N ILE A 54 -13.41 0.95 4.29
CA ILE A 54 -13.86 -0.44 4.12
C ILE A 54 -12.68 -1.39 3.87
N GLY A 55 -11.62 -0.91 3.21
CA GLY A 55 -10.37 -1.65 3.09
C GLY A 55 -9.76 -1.95 4.47
N HIS A 56 -9.63 -0.93 5.32
CA HIS A 56 -9.20 -1.11 6.71
C HIS A 56 -10.15 -2.00 7.51
N PHE A 57 -11.46 -1.83 7.31
CA PHE A 57 -12.48 -2.65 7.97
C PHE A 57 -12.30 -4.14 7.63
N SER A 58 -11.80 -4.41 6.43
CA SER A 58 -11.50 -5.76 5.97
C SER A 58 -10.09 -6.24 6.33
N GLY A 59 -9.26 -5.41 6.97
CA GLY A 59 -7.93 -5.76 7.44
C GLY A 59 -6.77 -5.29 6.55
N LEU A 60 -7.03 -4.50 5.50
CA LEU A 60 -5.96 -3.91 4.70
C LEU A 60 -5.22 -2.81 5.47
N GLY A 61 -3.90 -2.77 5.33
CA GLY A 61 -3.09 -1.63 5.71
C GLY A 61 -3.02 -0.59 4.59
N HIS A 62 -2.34 0.51 4.85
CA HIS A 62 -2.06 1.51 3.83
C HIS A 62 -1.11 0.98 2.74
N SER A 63 -1.35 1.39 1.51
CA SER A 63 -0.47 1.20 0.37
C SER A 63 0.41 2.42 0.15
N ALA A 64 1.67 2.22 -0.23
CA ALA A 64 2.57 3.31 -0.63
C ALA A 64 2.55 3.59 -2.14
N LEU A 65 1.59 3.02 -2.88
CA LEU A 65 1.41 3.29 -4.30
C LEU A 65 0.62 4.57 -4.55
N GLY A 66 1.24 5.72 -4.26
CA GLY A 66 0.70 7.03 -4.60
C GLY A 66 1.78 8.10 -4.63
N GLU A 67 1.52 9.16 -5.37
CA GLU A 67 2.46 10.25 -5.60
C GLU A 67 1.87 11.57 -5.11
N THR A 68 2.70 12.35 -4.45
CA THR A 68 2.34 13.67 -3.97
C THR A 68 3.23 14.76 -4.53
N GLU A 69 2.67 15.97 -4.63
CA GLU A 69 3.45 17.18 -4.87
C GLU A 69 3.31 18.16 -3.71
N LEU A 70 4.34 18.99 -3.51
CA LEU A 70 4.31 20.09 -2.56
C LEU A 70 3.39 21.20 -3.08
N ARG A 71 2.49 21.69 -2.23
CA ARG A 71 1.69 22.88 -2.55
C ARG A 71 2.44 24.16 -2.23
N GLU A 72 2.18 25.20 -3.02
CA GLU A 72 2.54 26.57 -2.67
C GLU A 72 1.80 26.94 -1.37
N GLY A 73 2.56 27.24 -0.30
CA GLY A 73 2.01 27.45 1.05
C GLY A 73 2.15 26.26 2.01
N GLY A 74 2.73 25.14 1.57
CA GLY A 74 3.04 23.98 2.40
C GLY A 74 1.96 22.88 2.34
N GLY A 75 2.33 21.69 2.82
CA GLY A 75 1.53 20.48 2.70
C GLY A 75 1.69 19.78 1.33
N ARG A 76 1.04 18.61 1.20
CA ARG A 76 1.10 17.74 0.03
C ARG A 76 -0.27 17.60 -0.64
N ARG A 77 -0.27 17.42 -1.96
CA ARG A 77 -1.46 17.05 -2.76
C ARG A 77 -1.19 15.74 -3.47
N VAL A 78 -2.15 14.83 -3.43
CA VAL A 78 -2.12 13.65 -4.30
C VAL A 78 -2.33 14.07 -5.75
N ILE A 79 -1.42 13.65 -6.62
CA ILE A 79 -1.51 13.85 -8.07
C ILE A 79 -1.79 12.54 -8.82
N ALA A 80 -1.45 11.40 -8.20
CA ALA A 80 -1.79 10.08 -8.69
C ALA A 80 -1.80 9.09 -7.52
N ALA A 81 -2.66 8.08 -7.60
CA ALA A 81 -2.68 6.95 -6.68
C ALA A 81 -3.01 5.67 -7.46
N GLN A 82 -2.18 4.65 -7.27
CA GLN A 82 -2.35 3.29 -7.78
C GLN A 82 -2.84 2.33 -6.70
N ALA A 83 -3.40 2.87 -5.61
CA ALA A 83 -4.17 2.14 -4.61
C ALA A 83 -5.24 3.06 -4.00
N VAL A 84 -6.41 2.52 -3.72
CA VAL A 84 -7.40 3.16 -2.84
C VAL A 84 -6.84 3.28 -1.43
N MET A 85 -6.05 2.30 -0.99
CA MET A 85 -5.42 2.29 0.34
C MET A 85 -4.24 3.28 0.51
N PHE A 86 -3.99 4.20 -0.44
CA PHE A 86 -3.02 5.27 -0.21
C PHE A 86 -3.52 6.22 0.90
N PRO A 87 -2.70 6.56 1.92
CA PRO A 87 -3.16 7.22 3.16
C PRO A 87 -3.57 8.69 3.00
N ILE A 88 -3.38 9.27 1.82
CA ILE A 88 -3.68 10.67 1.54
C ILE A 88 -4.82 10.69 0.53
N ALA A 89 -5.92 11.35 0.89
CA ALA A 89 -7.05 11.49 -0.02
C ALA A 89 -6.78 12.49 -1.14
N TYR A 90 -7.42 12.29 -2.30
CA TYR A 90 -7.55 13.31 -3.32
C TYR A 90 -8.26 14.56 -2.78
N ALA A 91 -8.03 15.69 -3.43
CA ALA A 91 -8.70 16.94 -3.08
C ALA A 91 -10.22 16.84 -3.24
N ALA A 92 -10.95 17.68 -2.49
CA ALA A 92 -12.39 17.85 -2.63
C ALA A 92 -12.81 18.03 -4.10
N GLY A 93 -13.95 17.45 -4.48
CA GLY A 93 -14.43 17.36 -5.86
C GLY A 93 -13.88 16.20 -6.68
N SER A 94 -12.83 15.52 -6.24
CA SER A 94 -12.34 14.33 -6.94
C SER A 94 -13.16 13.09 -6.61
N THR A 95 -13.44 12.28 -7.63
CA THR A 95 -14.03 10.94 -7.50
C THR A 95 -13.06 9.84 -7.95
N GLU A 96 -11.78 10.17 -8.15
CA GLU A 96 -10.78 9.22 -8.67
C GLU A 96 -10.50 8.06 -7.69
N GLY A 97 -10.74 8.27 -6.40
CA GLY A 97 -10.58 7.26 -5.34
C GLY A 97 -11.70 6.21 -5.26
N ARG A 98 -12.66 6.19 -6.20
CA ARG A 98 -13.79 5.23 -6.18
C ARG A 98 -13.48 3.87 -6.80
N THR A 99 -12.32 3.70 -7.42
CA THR A 99 -12.00 2.52 -8.22
C THR A 99 -10.82 1.79 -7.62
N LEU A 100 -11.07 0.54 -7.21
CA LEU A 100 -10.02 -0.38 -6.78
C LEU A 100 -8.93 -0.52 -7.84
N LYS A 101 -7.70 -0.64 -7.37
CA LYS A 101 -6.52 -0.88 -8.19
C LYS A 101 -6.00 -2.28 -7.95
N ALA A 102 -5.00 -2.67 -8.75
CA ALA A 102 -4.41 -4.01 -8.67
C ALA A 102 -3.89 -4.31 -7.26
N ASP A 103 -3.29 -3.34 -6.60
CA ASP A 103 -2.78 -3.46 -5.23
C ASP A 103 -3.88 -3.75 -4.20
N ASP A 104 -4.99 -3.01 -4.25
CA ASP A 104 -6.13 -3.22 -3.34
C ASP A 104 -6.73 -4.62 -3.53
N ILE A 105 -6.85 -5.05 -4.79
CA ILE A 105 -7.37 -6.38 -5.16
C ILE A 105 -6.41 -7.48 -4.71
N ALA A 106 -5.11 -7.31 -4.92
CA ALA A 106 -4.10 -8.28 -4.53
C ALA A 106 -4.05 -8.45 -3.01
N GLY A 107 -4.06 -7.35 -2.26
CA GLY A 107 -4.07 -7.35 -0.80
C GLY A 107 -5.30 -8.05 -0.22
N ILE A 108 -6.51 -7.72 -0.71
CA ILE A 108 -7.73 -8.35 -0.17
C ILE A 108 -7.82 -9.82 -0.55
N THR A 109 -7.31 -10.18 -1.72
CA THR A 109 -7.23 -11.58 -2.19
C THR A 109 -6.25 -12.39 -1.35
N ASP A 110 -5.16 -11.79 -0.86
CA ASP A 110 -4.19 -12.45 0.02
C ASP A 110 -4.79 -12.74 1.41
N ILE A 111 -5.59 -11.82 1.95
CA ILE A 111 -6.28 -12.01 3.25
C ILE A 111 -7.45 -13.01 3.11
N TYR A 112 -8.25 -12.90 2.04
CA TYR A 112 -9.45 -13.70 1.81
C TYR A 112 -9.39 -14.44 0.46
N PRO A 113 -8.50 -15.44 0.31
CA PRO A 113 -8.37 -16.14 -0.95
C PRO A 113 -9.61 -16.97 -1.27
N THR A 114 -10.03 -16.94 -2.54
CA THR A 114 -10.97 -17.94 -3.06
C THR A 114 -10.24 -19.23 -3.42
N SER A 115 -10.96 -20.34 -3.59
CA SER A 115 -10.37 -21.67 -3.81
C SER A 115 -9.36 -21.73 -4.97
N ASP A 116 -9.53 -20.87 -5.97
CA ASP A 116 -8.79 -20.95 -7.24
C ASP A 116 -7.55 -20.04 -7.26
N VAL A 117 -7.43 -19.11 -6.29
CA VAL A 117 -6.33 -18.13 -6.23
C VAL A 117 -4.98 -18.82 -6.20
N ASN A 118 -4.81 -19.78 -5.29
CA ASN A 118 -3.55 -20.51 -5.12
C ASN A 118 -3.16 -21.38 -6.33
N ALA A 119 -4.10 -21.63 -7.26
CA ALA A 119 -3.85 -22.38 -8.49
C ALA A 119 -3.63 -21.46 -9.72
N THR A 120 -3.96 -20.17 -9.61
CA THR A 120 -4.03 -19.24 -10.76
C THR A 120 -3.12 -18.04 -10.64
N LEU A 121 -2.86 -17.56 -9.41
CA LEU A 121 -1.97 -16.44 -9.12
C LEU A 121 -0.65 -16.96 -8.53
N GLY A 122 0.37 -16.11 -8.52
CA GLY A 122 1.67 -16.41 -7.92
C GLY A 122 2.13 -15.32 -6.97
N SER A 123 3.38 -15.43 -6.53
CA SER A 123 4.02 -14.48 -5.64
C SER A 123 5.46 -14.17 -6.02
N ILE A 124 5.97 -13.04 -5.52
CA ILE A 124 7.39 -12.71 -5.49
C ILE A 124 7.84 -12.60 -4.03
N SER A 125 8.82 -13.39 -3.65
CA SER A 125 9.46 -13.31 -2.33
C SER A 125 10.92 -12.91 -2.45
N GLY A 126 11.45 -12.26 -1.42
CA GLY A 126 12.84 -11.82 -1.47
C GLY A 126 13.36 -11.15 -0.21
N ARG A 127 14.53 -10.52 -0.37
CA ARG A 127 15.22 -9.79 0.69
C ARG A 127 15.82 -8.50 0.13
N VAL A 128 15.61 -7.39 0.84
CA VAL A 128 16.29 -6.11 0.58
C VAL A 128 17.42 -5.92 1.59
N THR A 129 18.58 -5.53 1.08
CA THR A 129 19.78 -5.22 1.89
C THR A 129 20.41 -3.91 1.45
N LYS A 130 21.10 -3.24 2.37
CA LYS A 130 21.93 -2.05 2.15
C LYS A 130 23.28 -2.31 2.80
N ASP A 131 24.36 -2.27 2.02
CA ASP A 131 25.72 -2.61 2.49
C ASP A 131 25.79 -3.98 3.21
N GLY A 132 25.02 -4.96 2.70
CA GLY A 132 24.90 -6.30 3.28
C GLY A 132 24.01 -6.40 4.53
N GLN A 133 23.51 -5.28 5.07
CA GLN A 133 22.58 -5.26 6.19
C GLN A 133 21.13 -5.30 5.72
N PRO A 134 20.24 -6.06 6.37
CA PRO A 134 18.83 -6.08 6.02
C PRO A 134 18.15 -4.72 6.20
N VAL A 135 17.29 -4.36 5.25
CA VAL A 135 16.53 -3.10 5.26
C VAL A 135 15.11 -3.39 5.74
N LEU A 136 14.70 -2.77 6.85
CA LEU A 136 13.32 -2.78 7.32
C LEU A 136 12.55 -1.61 6.69
N GLY A 137 11.35 -1.89 6.20
CA GLY A 137 10.40 -0.94 5.63
C GLY A 137 10.75 -0.39 4.25
N ALA A 138 11.56 -1.11 3.47
CA ALA A 138 11.69 -0.83 2.04
C ALA A 138 10.37 -1.13 1.34
N HIS A 139 9.90 -0.19 0.52
CA HIS A 139 8.75 -0.40 -0.35
C HIS A 139 9.22 -1.13 -1.61
N VAL A 140 8.61 -2.28 -1.89
CA VAL A 140 8.91 -3.14 -3.04
C VAL A 140 7.67 -3.16 -3.93
N VAL A 141 7.84 -2.82 -5.21
CA VAL A 141 6.74 -2.73 -6.18
C VAL A 141 6.98 -3.75 -7.28
N ALA A 142 6.00 -4.62 -7.51
CA ALA A 142 5.93 -5.51 -8.65
C ALA A 142 5.04 -4.87 -9.72
N PHE A 143 5.62 -4.59 -10.89
CA PHE A 143 4.93 -4.03 -12.05
C PHE A 143 4.79 -5.08 -13.15
N ASP A 144 3.56 -5.36 -13.59
CA ASP A 144 3.28 -6.19 -14.75
C ASP A 144 3.24 -5.30 -16.02
N PRO A 145 4.22 -5.43 -16.94
CA PRO A 145 4.25 -4.63 -18.15
C PRO A 145 3.18 -5.02 -19.18
N SER A 146 2.45 -6.12 -18.99
CA SER A 146 1.43 -6.59 -19.92
C SER A 146 0.11 -5.83 -19.81
N ASP A 147 -0.28 -5.42 -18.59
CA ASP A 147 -1.51 -4.69 -18.31
C ASP A 147 -1.31 -3.39 -17.51
N GLY A 148 -0.08 -3.14 -17.05
CA GLY A 148 0.30 -1.95 -16.29
C GLY A 148 -0.04 -2.02 -14.80
N SER A 149 -0.46 -3.17 -14.29
CA SER A 149 -0.77 -3.36 -12.88
C SER A 149 0.47 -3.18 -12.00
N MET A 150 0.24 -2.61 -10.81
CA MET A 150 1.26 -2.43 -9.78
C MET A 150 0.72 -3.00 -8.47
N VAL A 151 1.54 -3.80 -7.81
CA VAL A 151 1.26 -4.34 -6.47
C VAL A 151 2.49 -4.09 -5.60
N GLY A 152 2.27 -3.48 -4.45
CA GLY A 152 3.26 -3.07 -3.49
C GLY A 152 3.34 -4.04 -2.31
N GLY A 153 4.49 -4.03 -1.65
CA GLY A 153 4.70 -4.69 -0.37
C GLY A 153 5.86 -4.04 0.36
N PHE A 154 6.05 -4.42 1.61
CA PHE A 154 7.15 -3.91 2.43
C PHE A 154 8.06 -5.02 2.89
N THR A 155 9.30 -4.66 3.20
CA THR A 155 10.12 -5.51 4.05
C THR A 155 9.66 -5.38 5.50
N LEU A 156 8.93 -6.37 6.01
CA LEU A 156 8.20 -6.29 7.28
C LEU A 156 8.95 -6.88 8.49
N ASN A 157 10.20 -7.33 8.31
CA ASN A 157 10.96 -7.95 9.38
C ASN A 157 12.42 -7.49 9.45
N ASN A 158 13.09 -7.80 10.55
CA ASN A 158 14.50 -7.44 10.77
C ASN A 158 15.47 -8.23 9.88
N GLN A 159 14.97 -9.16 9.08
CA GLN A 159 15.74 -9.80 8.02
C GLN A 159 15.58 -9.09 6.68
N GLY A 160 14.79 -8.02 6.59
CA GLY A 160 14.54 -7.31 5.34
C GLY A 160 13.82 -8.17 4.31
N SER A 161 13.07 -9.17 4.74
CA SER A 161 12.31 -10.04 3.84
C SER A 161 11.00 -9.41 3.42
N PHE A 162 10.59 -9.64 2.18
CA PHE A 162 9.29 -9.28 1.65
C PHE A 162 8.65 -10.48 0.94
N SER A 163 7.32 -10.43 0.81
CA SER A 163 6.51 -11.31 -0.04
C SER A 163 5.39 -10.48 -0.62
N ILE A 164 5.17 -10.55 -1.93
CA ILE A 164 4.08 -9.92 -2.65
C ILE A 164 3.27 -11.04 -3.31
N GLY A 165 2.07 -11.28 -2.80
CA GLY A 165 1.15 -12.33 -3.27
C GLY A 165 0.15 -11.85 -4.31
N SER A 166 -0.73 -12.75 -4.74
CA SER A 166 -1.85 -12.48 -5.63
C SER A 166 -1.46 -11.79 -6.96
N LEU A 167 -0.29 -12.13 -7.49
CA LEU A 167 0.23 -11.59 -8.74
C LEU A 167 -0.22 -12.42 -9.96
N SER A 168 -0.40 -11.76 -11.10
CA SER A 168 -0.58 -12.43 -12.39
C SER A 168 0.66 -13.30 -12.70
N PRO A 169 0.49 -14.49 -13.31
CA PRO A 169 1.63 -15.25 -13.78
C PRO A 169 2.28 -14.57 -14.99
N GLY A 170 3.59 -14.38 -14.95
CA GLY A 170 4.30 -13.74 -16.05
C GLY A 170 5.47 -12.86 -15.64
N PRO A 171 6.07 -12.16 -16.61
CA PRO A 171 7.19 -11.25 -16.37
C PRO A 171 6.75 -10.04 -15.54
N HIS A 172 7.49 -9.72 -14.49
CA HIS A 172 7.31 -8.55 -13.64
C HIS A 172 8.64 -7.77 -13.56
N ILE A 173 8.53 -6.44 -13.59
CA ILE A 173 9.62 -5.53 -13.26
C ILE A 173 9.49 -5.21 -11.77
N VAL A 174 10.57 -5.38 -11.01
CA VAL A 174 10.57 -5.09 -9.56
C VAL A 174 11.37 -3.82 -9.28
N ARG A 175 10.73 -2.87 -8.59
CA ARG A 175 11.34 -1.63 -8.08
C ARG A 175 11.40 -1.69 -6.56
N VAL A 176 12.43 -1.10 -5.97
CA VAL A 176 12.54 -0.90 -4.52
C VAL A 176 12.85 0.56 -4.24
N GLU A 177 12.17 1.13 -3.25
CA GLU A 177 12.30 2.53 -2.89
C GLU A 177 12.12 2.77 -1.38
N PRO A 178 12.74 3.84 -0.85
CA PRO A 178 12.41 4.30 0.50
C PRO A 178 11.01 4.91 0.50
N LEU A 179 10.33 4.88 1.64
CA LEU A 179 9.15 5.71 1.83
C LEU A 179 9.53 7.20 1.78
N ASP A 180 8.87 7.97 0.92
CA ASP A 180 9.09 9.41 0.78
C ASP A 180 7.80 10.24 0.62
N ASP A 181 6.71 9.64 0.13
CA ASP A 181 5.45 10.35 -0.18
C ASP A 181 4.44 10.47 0.97
N ALA A 182 4.64 9.75 2.08
CA ALA A 182 3.82 9.87 3.28
C ALA A 182 4.64 9.64 4.57
N ASP A 183 4.06 10.03 5.71
CA ASP A 183 4.68 9.82 7.02
C ASP A 183 4.82 8.31 7.30
N THR A 184 5.95 7.89 7.88
CA THR A 184 6.23 6.47 8.13
C THR A 184 5.22 5.82 9.06
N ASP A 185 4.65 6.60 9.99
CA ASP A 185 3.69 6.14 10.99
C ASP A 185 2.33 5.78 10.37
N SER A 186 2.10 6.15 9.10
CA SER A 186 0.94 5.68 8.34
C SER A 186 1.09 4.22 7.92
N PHE A 187 2.31 3.67 7.83
CA PHE A 187 2.57 2.32 7.32
C PHE A 187 3.11 1.38 8.41
N PHE A 188 3.83 1.94 9.39
CA PHE A 188 4.52 1.20 10.42
C PHE A 188 4.15 1.73 11.81
N SER A 189 4.40 0.93 12.84
CA SER A 189 4.27 1.46 14.21
C SER A 189 5.26 2.61 14.41
N ALA A 190 4.88 3.61 15.21
CA ALA A 190 5.74 4.75 15.54
C ALA A 190 7.08 4.39 16.21
N THR A 191 7.26 3.12 16.59
CA THR A 191 8.53 2.60 17.17
C THR A 191 9.41 1.90 16.15
N ALA A 192 8.91 1.64 14.94
CA ALA A 192 9.66 0.99 13.87
C ALA A 192 10.77 1.91 13.37
N ARG A 193 11.98 1.36 13.27
CA ARG A 193 13.14 2.07 12.71
C ARG A 193 13.27 1.73 11.23
N VAL A 194 12.46 2.37 10.42
CA VAL A 194 12.48 2.22 8.95
C VAL A 194 13.72 2.90 8.38
N GLU A 195 14.40 2.24 7.46
CA GLU A 195 15.56 2.79 6.76
C GLU A 195 15.09 3.56 5.51
N LEU A 196 15.37 4.87 5.45
CA LEU A 196 14.92 5.77 4.36
C LEU A 196 16.09 6.32 3.52
N ASN A 197 17.31 6.11 3.97
CA ASN A 197 18.53 6.63 3.36
C ASN A 197 19.07 5.65 2.31
N PHE A 198 18.26 5.35 1.29
CA PHE A 198 18.70 4.63 0.11
C PHE A 198 17.99 5.13 -1.15
N ARG A 199 18.57 4.89 -2.32
CA ARG A 199 18.05 5.35 -3.61
C ARG A 199 17.05 4.36 -4.17
N VAL A 200 16.09 4.87 -4.95
CA VAL A 200 15.23 4.02 -5.78
C VAL A 200 16.10 3.14 -6.68
N MET A 201 15.78 1.86 -6.76
CA MET A 201 16.43 0.93 -7.68
C MET A 201 15.45 0.00 -8.36
N PHE A 202 15.83 -0.46 -9.55
CA PHE A 202 15.16 -1.55 -10.25
C PHE A 202 16.02 -2.81 -10.14
N VAL A 203 15.37 -3.96 -10.03
CA VAL A 203 16.05 -5.25 -10.19
C VAL A 203 16.52 -5.34 -11.65
N ASP A 204 17.79 -5.73 -11.84
CA ASP A 204 18.49 -5.73 -13.13
C ASP A 204 18.03 -6.83 -14.11
N ARG A 205 16.98 -7.55 -13.74
CA ARG A 205 16.35 -8.61 -14.51
C ARG A 205 14.85 -8.64 -14.25
N VAL A 206 14.12 -9.16 -15.22
CA VAL A 206 12.70 -9.48 -15.06
C VAL A 206 12.55 -10.66 -14.11
N ILE A 207 11.58 -10.58 -13.22
CA ILE A 207 11.17 -11.69 -12.35
C ILE A 207 9.98 -12.37 -12.99
N VAL A 208 10.05 -13.69 -13.20
CA VAL A 208 8.92 -14.45 -13.75
C VAL A 208 8.13 -15.02 -12.59
N VAL A 209 6.90 -14.55 -12.42
CA VAL A 209 5.95 -15.09 -11.45
C VAL A 209 5.37 -16.38 -12.01
N PRO A 210 5.59 -17.53 -11.34
CA PRO A 210 4.97 -18.77 -11.77
C PRO A 210 3.50 -18.81 -11.38
N ARG A 211 2.70 -19.52 -12.18
CA ARG A 211 1.30 -19.80 -11.82
C ARG A 211 1.26 -20.73 -10.60
N GLY A 212 0.52 -20.33 -9.56
CA GLY A 212 0.30 -21.14 -8.36
C GLY A 212 1.54 -21.35 -7.49
N GLY A 213 2.55 -20.49 -7.62
CA GLY A 213 3.80 -20.64 -6.89
C GLY A 213 4.51 -19.31 -6.66
N ASP A 214 5.67 -19.40 -6.02
CA ASP A 214 6.54 -18.26 -5.73
C ASP A 214 7.69 -18.18 -6.74
N SER A 215 8.14 -16.96 -7.06
CA SER A 215 9.30 -16.73 -7.94
C SER A 215 10.61 -17.35 -7.44
N GLY A 216 10.65 -17.79 -6.19
CA GLY A 216 11.87 -18.03 -5.44
C GLY A 216 12.44 -16.71 -4.90
N SER A 217 13.40 -16.82 -3.99
CA SER A 217 13.97 -15.66 -3.30
C SER A 217 14.75 -14.73 -4.23
N VAL A 218 14.32 -13.47 -4.32
CA VAL A 218 15.00 -12.38 -5.01
C VAL A 218 15.81 -11.56 -4.01
N ALA A 219 17.14 -11.56 -4.15
CA ALA A 219 18.02 -10.71 -3.36
C ALA A 219 18.19 -9.34 -4.04
N ILE A 220 17.93 -8.26 -3.31
CA ILE A 220 18.00 -6.88 -3.80
C ILE A 220 18.95 -6.08 -2.90
N ALA A 221 19.98 -5.46 -3.47
CA ALA A 221 21.00 -4.71 -2.73
C ALA A 221 20.92 -3.22 -3.07
N VAL A 222 20.23 -2.43 -2.25
CA VAL A 222 20.06 -0.98 -2.45
C VAL A 222 21.29 -0.18 -2.05
N ILE A 223 21.42 1.00 -2.66
CA ILE A 223 22.57 1.91 -2.47
C ILE A 223 22.14 3.12 -1.64
N GLY A 224 22.98 3.56 -0.70
CA GLY A 224 22.75 4.76 0.10
C GLY A 224 22.58 6.05 -0.73
N LYS A 225 21.91 7.07 -0.17
CA LYS A 225 21.82 8.39 -0.83
C LYS A 225 23.16 9.11 -0.77
#